data_AF-W1JAL0-F1
#
_entry.id   AF-W1JAL0-F1
#
_cell.length_a   1.000
_cell.length_b   1.000
_cell.length_c   1.000
_cell.angle_alpha   90.00
_cell.angle_beta   90.00
_cell.angle_gamma   90.00
#
_symmetry.space_group_name_H-M   'P 1'
#
loop_
_entity.id
_entity.type
_entity.pdbx_description
1 polymer ?
#
loop_
_entity_poly.entity_id
_entity_poly.type
_entity_poly.pdbx_seq_one_letter_code
_entity_poly.pdbx_strand_id
1 'polypeptide(L)' 'MQHFGRIYYKAEHRLTLEGIFYHMRTGIPWRELPTEFEKWNSVFQRFNAWSKVPKIFGTVDMS' A
#
# COMPACT_ATOMS: atom_id res chain seq x y z
N MET A 1 8.40 26.75 2.04
CA MET A 1 8.68 26.03 0.78
C MET A 1 8.24 24.58 0.95
N GLN A 2 7.58 24.03 -0.05
CA GLN A 2 6.67 22.89 0.05
C GLN A 2 7.37 21.57 0.44
N HIS A 3 6.89 20.89 1.49
CA HIS A 3 7.40 19.60 2.00
C HIS A 3 6.94 18.36 1.19
N PHE A 4 6.50 18.52 -0.06
CA PHE A 4 5.98 17.43 -0.90
C PHE A 4 7.06 16.53 -1.55
N GLY A 5 8.35 16.82 -1.31
CA GLY A 5 9.47 16.10 -1.94
C GLY A 5 9.95 14.83 -1.23
N ARG A 6 9.41 14.47 -0.05
CA ARG A 6 9.88 13.30 0.74
C ARG A 6 9.10 12.00 0.51
N ILE A 7 7.97 12.03 -0.19
CA ILE A 7 7.04 10.90 -0.25
C ILE A 7 7.38 9.92 -1.38
N TYR A 8 8.03 10.37 -2.46
CA TYR A 8 8.20 9.57 -3.68
C TYR A 8 9.64 9.20 -4.04
N TYR A 9 10.65 9.71 -3.33
CA TYR A 9 12.06 9.59 -3.72
C TYR A 9 12.84 8.51 -2.95
N LYS A 10 12.18 7.39 -2.62
CA LYS A 10 12.88 6.17 -2.18
C LYS A 10 12.50 5.01 -3.08
N ALA A 11 13.49 4.30 -3.61
CA ALA A 11 13.29 3.07 -4.38
C ALA A 11 12.39 2.06 -3.65
N GLU A 12 12.47 2.02 -2.31
CA GLU A 12 11.60 1.25 -1.42
C GLU A 12 10.10 1.55 -1.62
N HIS A 13 9.70 2.81 -1.86
CA HIS A 13 8.28 3.14 -2.08
C HIS A 13 7.79 2.67 -3.45
N ARG A 14 8.65 2.79 -4.47
CA ARG A 14 8.35 2.31 -5.83
C ARG A 14 8.15 0.80 -5.82
N LEU A 15 9.03 0.05 -5.18
CA LEU A 15 8.93 -1.42 -5.12
C LEU A 15 7.69 -1.90 -4.37
N THR A 16 7.28 -1.23 -3.29
CA THR A 16 6.00 -1.53 -2.65
C THR A 16 4.83 -1.34 -3.61
N LEU A 17 4.77 -0.21 -4.31
CA LEU A 17 3.68 0.09 -5.24
C LEU A 17 3.65 -0.92 -6.39
N GLU A 18 4.81 -1.27 -6.94
CA GLU A 18 4.93 -2.31 -7.96
C GLU A 18 4.47 -3.68 -7.43
N GLY A 19 4.78 -4.02 -6.17
CA GLY A 19 4.27 -5.23 -5.51
C GLY A 19 2.76 -5.23 -5.33
N ILE A 20 2.15 -4.09 -4.98
CA ILE A 20 0.68 -3.94 -4.91
C ILE A 20 0.06 -4.13 -6.30
N PHE A 21 0.60 -3.47 -7.32
CA PHE A 21 0.09 -3.60 -8.69
C PHE A 21 0.28 -5.02 -9.25
N TYR A 22 1.37 -5.68 -8.90
CA TYR A 22 1.60 -7.07 -9.28
C TYR A 22 0.52 -7.98 -8.69
N HIS A 23 0.24 -7.85 -7.39
CA HIS A 23 -0.86 -8.58 -6.74
C HIS A 23 -2.21 -8.30 -7.42
N MET A 24 -2.55 -7.03 -7.68
CA MET A 24 -3.81 -6.65 -8.33
C MET A 24 -3.95 -7.21 -9.75
N ARG A 25 -2.85 -7.27 -10.51
CA ARG A 25 -2.85 -7.76 -11.90
C ARG A 25 -2.92 -9.28 -12.00
N THR A 26 -2.28 -9.98 -11.06
CA THR A 26 -2.10 -11.43 -11.12
C THR A 26 -3.06 -12.21 -10.22
N GLY A 27 -3.61 -11.57 -9.19
CA GLY A 27 -4.49 -12.20 -8.21
C GLY A 27 -3.78 -13.17 -7.26
N ILE A 28 -2.45 -13.24 -7.28
CA ILE A 28 -1.70 -14.15 -6.40
C ILE A 28 -1.94 -13.82 -4.92
N PRO A 29 -1.94 -14.79 -4.02
CA PRO A 29 -2.04 -14.49 -2.59
C PRO A 29 -0.83 -13.67 -2.14
N TRP A 30 -1.03 -12.74 -1.19
CA TRP A 30 0.04 -11.86 -0.69
C TRP A 30 1.30 -12.60 -0.25
N ARG A 31 1.15 -13.80 0.33
CA ARG A 31 2.28 -14.62 0.82
C ARG A 31 3.19 -15.16 -0.29
N GLU A 32 2.68 -15.20 -1.51
CA GLU A 32 3.43 -15.66 -2.70
C GLU A 32 4.01 -14.51 -3.51
N LEU A 33 3.92 -13.27 -2.99
CA LEU A 33 4.49 -12.11 -3.65
C LEU A 33 6.01 -12.31 -3.86
N PRO A 34 6.54 -12.09 -5.07
CA PRO A 34 7.97 -12.18 -5.33
C PRO A 34 8.78 -11.31 -4.38
N THR A 35 9.86 -11.88 -3.84
CA THR A 35 10.76 -11.19 -2.90
C THR A 35 11.54 -10.03 -3.53
N GLU A 36 11.47 -9.89 -4.85
CA GLU A 36 12.07 -8.80 -5.65
C GLU A 36 11.43 -7.44 -5.37
N PHE A 37 10.15 -7.40 -4.97
CA PHE A 37 9.47 -6.16 -4.62
C PHE A 37 9.86 -5.72 -3.20
N GLU A 38 9.34 -6.40 -2.20
CA GLU A 38 9.66 -6.18 -0.79
C GLU A 38 9.14 -7.38 0.00
N LYS A 39 9.39 -7.44 1.31
CA LYS A 39 8.71 -8.43 2.15
C LYS A 39 7.20 -8.24 2.02
N TRP A 40 6.49 -9.30 1.65
CA TRP A 40 5.04 -9.29 1.44
C TRP A 40 4.26 -8.60 2.58
N ASN A 41 4.72 -8.77 3.83
CA ASN A 41 4.08 -8.19 5.00
C ASN A 41 4.15 -6.65 4.99
N SER A 42 5.26 -6.07 4.55
CA SER A 42 5.42 -4.61 4.42
C SER A 42 4.48 -4.05 3.34
N VAL A 43 4.40 -4.77 2.21
CA VAL A 43 3.52 -4.41 1.08
C VAL A 43 2.06 -4.45 1.51
N PHE A 44 1.64 -5.54 2.17
CA PHE A 44 0.29 -5.69 2.69
C PHE A 44 -0.06 -4.64 3.74
N GLN A 45 0.84 -4.33 4.68
CA GLN A 45 0.59 -3.29 5.69
C GLN A 45 0.41 -1.91 5.07
N ARG A 46 1.19 -1.56 4.04
CA ARG A 46 1.05 -0.29 3.31
C ARG A 46 -0.25 -0.25 2.51
N PHE A 47 -0.63 -1.35 1.85
CA PHE A 47 -1.93 -1.49 1.20
C PHE A 47 -3.08 -1.29 2.20
N ASN A 48 -3.03 -1.97 3.34
CA ASN A 48 -4.06 -1.88 4.39
C ASN A 48 -4.12 -0.47 5.02
N ALA A 49 -2.97 0.18 5.20
CA ALA A 49 -2.92 1.57 5.67
C ALA A 49 -3.56 2.54 4.66
N TRP A 50 -3.39 2.29 3.35
CA TRP A 50 -4.01 3.08 2.30
C TRP A 50 -5.52 2.82 2.17
N SER A 51 -5.95 1.56 2.30
CA SER A 51 -7.38 1.20 2.24
C SER A 51 -8.15 1.65 3.47
N LYS A 52 -7.47 1.92 4.59
CA LYS A 52 -8.07 2.51 5.78
C LYS A 52 -8.33 3.99 5.54
N VAL A 53 -9.54 4.29 5.06
CA VAL A 53 -10.09 5.66 5.14
C VAL A 53 -10.04 6.08 6.61
N PRO A 54 -9.48 7.26 6.94
CA PRO A 54 -9.48 7.74 8.31
C PRO A 54 -10.92 7.77 8.82
N LYS A 55 -11.20 7.18 9.99
CA LYS A 55 -12.49 7.32 10.70
C LYS A 55 -12.69 8.74 11.27
N ILE A 56 -12.23 9.76 10.55
CA ILE A 56 -12.30 11.16 11.00
C ILE A 56 -13.71 11.73 10.84
N PHE A 57 -14.53 11.13 9.99
CA PHE A 57 -15.96 11.34 9.95
C PHE A 57 -16.59 10.07 10.49
N GLY A 58 -17.25 10.18 11.65
CA GLY A 58 -17.95 9.06 12.25
C GLY A 58 -18.82 8.39 11.20
N THR A 59 -18.81 7.06 11.23
CA THR A 59 -19.90 6.24 10.73
C THR A 59 -21.21 6.86 11.24
N VAL A 60 -21.82 7.73 10.42
CA VAL A 60 -23.26 7.94 10.49
C VAL A 60 -23.79 6.62 9.98
N ASP A 61 -24.12 5.79 10.96
CA ASP A 61 -25.04 4.70 10.81
C ASP A 61 -26.23 5.19 9.97
N MET A 62 -26.30 4.67 8.75
CA MET A 62 -27.47 4.68 7.88
C MET A 62 -27.69 3.22 7.46
N SER A 63 -27.80 2.28 8.41
CA SER A 63 -28.65 1.07 8.33
C SER A 63 -28.51 0.18 9.57
#